data_AF-A0A820Z6W2-F1
#
_entry.id   AF-A0A820Z6W2-F1
#
_cell.length_a   1.000
_cell.length_b   1.000
_cell.length_c   1.000
_cell.angle_alpha   90.00
_cell.angle_beta   90.00
_cell.angle_gamma   90.00
#
_symmetry.space_group_name_H-M   'P 1'
#
loop_
_entity.id
_entity.type
_entity.pdbx_description
1 polymer ?
#
loop_
_entity_poly.entity_id
_entity_poly.type
_entity_poly.pdbx_seq_one_letter_code
_entity_poly.pdbx_strand_id
1 'polypeptide(L)'
;MGLITPLGMSAYCASKHAFESFSDCLRREMLPWGLKVSIIEPGWLQTPIIKNQDRYVLDLWNELSSDVRNRWGDDFVNDLVDKSITKSPFINNAENPMKVIRALRHAVMNSKPRIRYLPDWQAKLFFYPVSMLPSWLFDIIIMKLASPSIVPAGIKNQ
;
A
#
# COMPACT_ATOMS: atom_id res chain seq x y z
N MET A 1 0.95 -1.40 4.41
CA MET A 1 -0.07 -0.42 3.95
C MET A 1 -1.31 -0.34 4.85
N GLY A 2 -1.42 -1.13 5.93
CA GLY A 2 -2.38 -0.80 6.99
C GLY A 2 -1.86 0.25 7.98
N LEU A 3 -0.60 0.68 7.82
CA LEU A 3 0.03 1.75 8.60
C LEU A 3 0.09 3.12 7.89
N ILE A 4 0.04 3.16 6.56
CA ILE A 4 0.14 4.40 5.78
C ILE A 4 -0.84 4.37 4.60
N THR A 5 -1.31 5.55 4.18
CA THR A 5 -2.34 5.74 3.14
C THR A 5 -1.84 6.64 2.00
N PRO A 6 -1.12 6.10 1.00
CA PRO A 6 -0.73 6.88 -0.17
C PRO A 6 -1.91 7.11 -1.13
N LEU A 7 -1.75 8.11 -2.01
CA LEU A 7 -2.71 8.44 -3.07
C LEU A 7 -2.91 7.25 -4.02
N GLY A 8 -4.12 7.12 -4.57
CA GLY A 8 -4.46 6.07 -5.54
C GLY A 8 -4.66 4.67 -4.96
N MET A 9 -4.48 4.47 -3.65
CA MET A 9 -4.57 3.15 -3.00
C MET A 9 -5.68 3.07 -1.94
N SER A 10 -6.70 3.92 -2.03
CA SER A 10 -7.74 4.08 -1.00
C SER A 10 -8.41 2.75 -0.61
N ALA A 11 -8.96 2.02 -1.58
CA ALA A 11 -9.63 0.74 -1.34
C ALA A 11 -8.69 -0.34 -0.77
N TYR A 12 -7.44 -0.37 -1.25
CA TYR A 12 -6.43 -1.28 -0.75
C TYR A 12 -6.04 -0.96 0.70
N CYS A 13 -5.79 0.31 1.01
CA CYS A 13 -5.43 0.74 2.35
C CYS A 13 -6.57 0.53 3.34
N ALA A 14 -7.81 0.83 2.95
CA ALA A 14 -9.01 0.56 3.76
C ALA A 14 -9.10 -0.93 4.13
N SER A 15 -8.93 -1.81 3.15
CA SER A 15 -8.92 -3.26 3.36
C SER A 15 -7.80 -3.71 4.31
N LYS A 16 -6.61 -3.11 4.20
CA LYS A 16 -5.45 -3.45 5.05
C LYS A 16 -5.58 -2.91 6.48
N HIS A 17 -6.14 -1.73 6.69
CA HIS A 17 -6.45 -1.23 8.04
C HIS A 17 -7.54 -2.09 8.71
N ALA A 18 -8.58 -2.46 7.95
CA ALA A 18 -9.62 -3.37 8.45
C ALA A 18 -9.03 -4.73 8.86
N PHE A 19 -8.09 -5.26 8.07
CA PHE A 19 -7.40 -6.51 8.39
C PHE A 19 -6.58 -6.44 9.69
N GLU A 20 -5.91 -5.31 9.97
CA GLU A 20 -5.19 -5.11 11.22
C GLU A 20 -6.14 -5.13 12.43
N SER A 21 -7.25 -4.38 12.33
CA SER A 21 -8.28 -4.36 13.38
C SER A 21 -8.87 -5.76 13.62
N PHE A 22 -9.24 -6.47 12.55
CA PHE A 22 -9.73 -7.84 12.60
C PHE A 22 -8.72 -8.77 13.30
N SER A 23 -7.44 -8.67 12.94
CA SER A 23 -6.39 -9.52 13.51
C SER A 23 -6.18 -9.27 15.00
N ASP A 24 -6.32 -8.02 15.46
CA ASP A 24 -6.24 -7.69 16.89
C ASP A 24 -7.45 -8.15 17.71
N CYS A 25 -8.65 -8.16 17.11
CA CYS A 25 -9.82 -8.79 17.72
C CYS A 25 -9.62 -10.30 17.82
N LEU A 26 -9.30 -10.95 16.70
CA LEU A 26 -9.06 -12.39 16.64
C LEU A 26 -7.99 -12.81 17.64
N ARG A 27 -6.88 -12.06 17.77
CA ARG A 27 -5.85 -12.34 18.76
C ARG A 27 -6.41 -12.39 20.18
N ARG A 28 -7.26 -11.43 20.56
CA ARG A 28 -7.85 -11.33 21.90
C ARG A 28 -8.89 -12.42 22.13
N GLU A 29 -9.72 -12.69 21.13
CA GLU A 29 -10.69 -13.78 21.15
C GLU A 29 -10.00 -15.13 21.32
N MET A 30 -8.84 -15.34 20.70
CA MET A 30 -8.09 -16.59 20.74
C MET A 30 -7.30 -16.83 22.05
N LEU A 31 -7.10 -15.80 22.88
CA LEU A 31 -6.33 -15.89 24.13
C LEU A 31 -6.81 -16.98 25.11
N PRO A 32 -8.11 -17.21 25.33
CA PRO A 32 -8.60 -18.22 26.28
C PRO A 32 -8.18 -19.65 25.92
N TRP A 33 -7.94 -19.95 24.64
CA TRP A 33 -7.48 -21.27 24.18
C TRP A 33 -5.97 -21.37 24.04
N GLY A 34 -5.22 -20.36 24.48
CA GLY A 34 -3.76 -20.31 24.35
C GLY A 34 -3.27 -20.21 22.90
N LEU A 35 -4.17 -19.91 21.95
CA LEU A 35 -3.85 -19.75 20.54
C LEU A 35 -3.24 -18.38 20.27
N LYS A 36 -2.20 -18.34 19.44
CA LYS A 36 -1.41 -17.13 19.16
C LYS A 36 -1.66 -16.67 17.75
N VAL A 37 -2.02 -15.39 17.60
CA VAL A 37 -2.23 -14.75 16.31
C VAL A 37 -1.09 -13.77 16.07
N SER A 38 -0.47 -13.86 14.89
CA SER A 38 0.65 -13.01 14.46
C SER A 38 0.34 -12.44 13.08
N ILE A 39 0.66 -11.17 12.84
CA ILE A 39 0.57 -10.54 11.54
C ILE A 39 1.96 -10.22 10.99
N ILE A 40 2.12 -10.38 9.68
CA ILE A 40 3.35 -10.06 8.95
C ILE A 40 3.05 -8.88 8.04
N GLU A 41 3.72 -7.76 8.29
CA GLU A 41 3.48 -6.48 7.67
C GLU A 41 4.72 -6.06 6.88
N PRO A 42 4.89 -6.58 5.65
CA PRO A 42 5.99 -6.15 4.82
C PRO A 42 5.76 -4.77 4.21
N GLY A 43 6.85 -4.11 3.87
CA GLY A 43 6.91 -3.01 2.91
C GLY A 43 6.78 -3.51 1.46
N TRP A 44 7.42 -2.83 0.52
CA TRP A 44 7.38 -3.25 -0.88
C TRP A 44 8.26 -4.48 -1.12
N LEU A 45 7.71 -5.47 -1.81
CA LEU A 45 8.38 -6.73 -2.13
C LEU A 45 8.36 -6.99 -3.63
N GLN A 46 9.45 -7.55 -4.15
CA GLN A 46 9.56 -7.89 -5.57
C GLN A 46 8.61 -9.03 -5.94
N THR A 47 7.37 -8.66 -6.26
CA THR A 47 6.28 -9.56 -6.63
C THR A 47 5.61 -9.04 -7.92
N PRO A 48 4.90 -9.90 -8.66
CA PRO A 48 4.20 -9.49 -9.89
C PRO A 48 3.18 -8.36 -9.68
N ILE A 49 2.61 -8.25 -8.47
CA ILE A 49 1.63 -7.22 -8.11
C ILE A 49 2.18 -5.81 -8.32
N ILE A 50 3.48 -5.61 -8.05
CA ILE A 50 4.12 -4.31 -8.20
C ILE A 50 4.55 -4.04 -9.65
N LYS A 51 5.03 -5.08 -10.34
CA LYS A 51 5.59 -4.95 -11.70
C LYS A 51 4.53 -4.63 -12.77
N ASN A 52 3.29 -5.08 -12.56
CA ASN A 52 2.24 -5.00 -13.59
C ASN A 52 1.18 -3.94 -13.28
N GLN A 53 1.35 -3.14 -12.23
CA GLN A 53 0.33 -2.21 -11.77
C GLN A 53 -0.01 -1.15 -12.83
N ASP A 54 0.99 -0.52 -13.46
CA ASP A 54 0.75 0.53 -14.47
C ASP A 54 0.02 -0.01 -15.70
N ARG A 55 0.42 -1.20 -16.15
CA ARG A 55 -0.25 -1.88 -17.27
C ARG A 55 -1.71 -2.20 -16.92
N TYR A 56 -1.97 -2.68 -15.72
CA TYR A 56 -3.34 -2.95 -15.27
C TYR A 56 -4.21 -1.69 -15.25
N VAL A 57 -3.65 -0.55 -14.82
CA VAL A 57 -4.37 0.74 -14.83
C VAL A 57 -4.69 1.18 -16.26
N LEU A 58 -3.74 1.05 -17.19
CA LEU A 58 -3.95 1.41 -18.60
C LEU A 58 -4.94 0.46 -19.30
N ASP A 59 -4.85 -0.84 -19.04
CA ASP A 59 -5.78 -1.83 -19.59
C ASP A 59 -7.21 -1.55 -19.08
N LEU A 60 -7.37 -1.30 -17.78
CA LEU A 60 -8.65 -0.89 -17.19
C LEU A 60 -9.17 0.41 -17.81
N TRP A 61 -8.31 1.41 -17.98
CA TRP A 61 -8.67 2.69 -18.60
C TRP A 61 -9.23 2.51 -20.01
N ASN A 62 -8.64 1.62 -20.81
CA ASN A 62 -9.09 1.34 -22.16
C ASN A 62 -10.46 0.66 -22.21
N GLU A 63 -10.82 -0.10 -21.18
CA GLU A 63 -12.12 -0.77 -21.04
C GLU A 63 -13.24 0.15 -20.53
N LEU A 64 -12.91 1.33 -20.00
CA LEU A 64 -13.90 2.27 -19.47
C LEU A 64 -14.75 2.90 -20.58
N SER A 65 -15.98 3.27 -20.22
CA SER A 65 -16.90 3.97 -21.12
C SER A 65 -16.33 5.30 -21.62
N SER A 66 -16.76 5.71 -22.82
CA SER A 66 -16.38 6.99 -23.43
C SER A 66 -16.65 8.18 -22.51
N ASP A 67 -17.75 8.15 -21.76
CA ASP A 67 -18.14 9.25 -20.87
C ASP A 67 -17.15 9.46 -19.73
N VAL A 68 -16.66 8.36 -19.14
CA VAL A 68 -15.65 8.41 -18.08
C VAL A 68 -14.32 8.89 -18.66
N ARG A 69 -13.94 8.38 -19.83
CA ARG A 69 -12.69 8.79 -20.49
C ARG A 69 -12.69 10.28 -20.85
N ASN A 70 -13.79 10.79 -21.38
CA ASN A 70 -13.95 12.21 -21.69
C ASN A 70 -13.93 13.09 -20.43
N ARG A 71 -14.47 12.61 -19.31
CA ARG A 71 -14.49 13.36 -18.04
C ARG A 71 -13.11 13.50 -17.41
N TRP A 72 -12.29 12.46 -17.46
CA TRP A 72 -10.97 12.49 -16.82
C TRP A 72 -9.88 12.95 -17.79
N GLY A 73 -9.95 12.53 -19.05
CA GLY A 73 -8.99 12.85 -20.12
C GLY A 73 -7.76 11.95 -20.09
N ASP A 74 -7.28 11.55 -21.27
CA ASP A 74 -6.12 10.66 -21.40
C ASP A 74 -4.85 11.28 -20.83
N ASP A 75 -4.65 12.60 -21.00
CA ASP A 75 -3.51 13.32 -20.45
C ASP A 75 -3.40 13.20 -18.93
N PHE A 76 -4.55 13.29 -18.24
CA PHE A 76 -4.60 13.17 -16.78
C PHE A 76 -4.19 11.77 -16.32
N VAL A 77 -4.69 10.73 -17.00
CA VAL A 77 -4.38 9.34 -16.65
C VAL A 77 -2.93 9.00 -16.96
N ASN A 78 -2.40 9.50 -18.07
CA ASN A 78 -0.99 9.34 -18.40
C ASN A 78 -0.09 10.03 -17.36
N ASP A 79 -0.42 11.24 -16.89
CA ASP A 79 0.31 11.91 -15.79
C ASP A 79 0.22 11.12 -14.47
N LEU A 80 -0.94 10.53 -14.17
CA LEU A 80 -1.09 9.65 -13.01
C LEU A 80 -0.22 8.40 -13.10
N VAL A 81 -0.16 7.74 -14.26
CA VAL A 81 0.67 6.57 -14.49
C VAL A 81 2.15 6.95 -14.47
N ASP A 82 2.51 8.12 -15.01
CA ASP A 82 3.88 8.63 -14.98
C ASP A 82 4.36 9.02 -13.59
N LYS A 83 3.45 9.38 -12.70
CA LYS A 83 3.73 9.68 -11.28
C LYS A 83 3.34 8.55 -10.34
N SER A 84 2.97 7.40 -10.90
CA SER A 84 2.54 6.23 -10.14
C SER A 84 3.61 5.80 -9.15
N ILE A 85 3.16 5.21 -8.04
CA ILE A 85 4.02 4.71 -6.97
C ILE A 85 5.03 3.68 -7.54
N THR A 86 4.70 2.99 -8.63
CA THR A 86 5.57 2.03 -9.35
C THR A 86 6.91 2.62 -9.76
N LYS A 87 6.96 3.91 -10.11
CA LYS A 87 8.19 4.61 -10.51
C LYS A 87 8.95 5.20 -9.32
N SER A 88 8.42 5.04 -8.10
CA SER A 88 9.05 5.52 -6.87
C SER A 88 10.32 4.72 -6.52
N PRO A 89 11.36 5.35 -5.94
CA PRO A 89 12.54 4.66 -5.45
C PRO A 89 12.23 3.55 -4.43
N PHE A 90 11.09 3.64 -3.72
CA PHE A 90 10.66 2.61 -2.77
C PHE A 90 10.32 1.27 -3.45
N ILE A 91 9.76 1.32 -4.66
CA ILE A 91 9.42 0.14 -5.44
C ILE A 91 10.64 -0.42 -6.17
N ASN A 92 11.52 0.45 -6.69
CA ASN A 92 12.79 0.02 -7.26
C ASN A 92 13.68 -0.69 -6.23
N ASN A 93 13.64 -0.25 -4.97
CA ASN A 93 14.34 -0.88 -3.86
C ASN A 93 13.47 -1.90 -3.11
N ALA A 94 12.45 -2.46 -3.75
CA ALA A 94 11.61 -3.50 -3.15
C ALA A 94 12.45 -4.70 -2.71
N GLU A 95 12.08 -5.25 -1.56
CA GLU A 95 12.86 -6.26 -0.87
C GLU A 95 12.56 -7.68 -1.36
N ASN A 96 13.48 -8.60 -1.05
CA ASN A 96 13.34 -10.00 -1.45
C ASN A 96 12.20 -10.67 -0.63
N PRO A 97 11.20 -11.32 -1.28
CA PRO A 97 10.12 -12.05 -0.62
C PRO A 97 10.58 -13.09 0.42
N MET A 98 11.80 -13.60 0.32
CA MET A 98 12.41 -14.51 1.30
C MET A 98 12.43 -13.93 2.72
N LYS A 99 12.45 -12.60 2.89
CA LYS A 99 12.35 -11.97 4.23
C LYS A 99 11.00 -12.26 4.89
N VAL A 100 9.91 -12.24 4.12
CA VAL A 100 8.58 -12.64 4.61
C VAL A 100 8.56 -14.12 4.95
N ILE A 101 9.12 -14.98 4.09
CA ILE A 101 9.17 -16.43 4.34
C ILE A 101 9.92 -16.73 5.64
N ARG A 102 11.01 -16.01 5.94
CA ARG A 102 11.74 -16.15 7.21
C ARG A 102 10.91 -15.70 8.41
N ALA A 103 10.17 -14.59 8.29
CA ALA A 103 9.26 -14.13 9.33
C ALA A 103 8.12 -15.13 9.57
N LEU A 104 7.54 -15.68 8.50
CA LEU A 104 6.52 -16.72 8.56
C LEU A 104 7.05 -17.99 9.25
N ARG A 105 8.24 -18.45 8.83
CA ARG A 105 8.92 -19.58 9.48
C ARG A 105 9.11 -19.33 10.97
N HIS A 106 9.54 -18.13 11.36
CA HIS A 106 9.69 -17.79 12.77
C HIS A 106 8.33 -17.75 13.50
N ALA A 107 7.27 -17.20 12.89
CA ALA A 107 5.95 -17.11 13.51
C ALA A 107 5.36 -18.51 13.78
N VAL A 108 5.56 -19.46 12.86
CA VAL A 108 5.03 -20.83 13.00
C VAL A 108 5.89 -21.70 13.90
N MET A 109 7.22 -21.62 13.79
CA MET A 109 8.12 -22.57 14.47
C MET A 109 8.46 -22.18 15.91
N ASN A 110 8.27 -20.91 16.31
CA ASN A 110 8.68 -20.44 17.62
C ASN A 110 7.58 -20.67 18.66
N SER A 111 7.95 -21.13 19.87
CA SER A 111 7.01 -21.28 20.97
C SER A 111 6.46 -19.94 21.47
N LYS A 112 7.13 -18.82 21.23
CA LYS A 112 6.67 -17.46 21.56
C LYS A 112 6.80 -16.53 20.34
N PRO A 113 5.88 -16.64 19.36
CA PRO A 113 5.87 -15.76 18.20
C PRO A 113 5.51 -14.32 18.60
N ARG A 114 5.94 -13.36 17.79
CA ARG A 114 5.64 -11.94 17.97
C ARG A 114 4.26 -11.62 17.41
N ILE A 115 3.57 -10.68 18.03
CA ILE A 115 2.24 -10.24 17.54
C ILE A 115 2.36 -9.60 16.15
N ARG A 116 3.41 -8.79 15.93
CA ARG A 116 3.68 -8.11 14.64
C ARG A 116 5.08 -8.39 14.16
N TYR A 117 5.21 -8.76 12.89
CA TYR A 117 6.48 -8.92 12.19
C TYR A 117 6.61 -7.87 11.09
N LEU A 118 7.62 -7.01 11.23
CA LEU A 118 8.08 -6.10 10.18
C LEU A 118 9.35 -6.74 9.57
N PRO A 119 9.27 -7.49 8.46
CA PRO A 119 10.39 -8.30 7.96
C PRO A 119 11.47 -7.48 7.25
N ASP A 120 11.13 -6.33 6.70
CA ASP A 120 12.00 -5.48 5.88
C ASP A 120 12.32 -4.13 6.53
N TRP A 121 13.32 -3.45 5.98
CA TRP A 121 13.78 -2.17 6.51
C TRP A 121 12.82 -1.03 6.16
N GLN A 122 12.10 -1.10 5.03
CA GLN A 122 11.15 -0.06 4.64
C GLN A 122 10.00 0.00 5.65
N ALA A 123 9.47 -1.16 6.05
CA ALA A 123 8.48 -1.29 7.11
C ALA A 123 8.97 -0.71 8.44
N LYS A 124 10.20 -1.05 8.86
CA LYS A 124 10.74 -0.64 10.17
C LYS A 124 11.19 0.81 10.25
N LEU A 125 11.94 1.28 9.25
CA LEU A 125 12.64 2.56 9.30
C LEU A 125 11.88 3.68 8.61
N PHE A 126 10.94 3.35 7.71
CA PHE A 126 10.19 4.35 6.97
C PHE A 126 8.70 4.32 7.32
N PHE A 127 7.99 3.24 7.03
CA PHE A 127 6.53 3.20 7.19
C PHE A 127 6.08 3.33 8.65
N TYR A 128 6.76 2.65 9.58
CA TYR A 128 6.39 2.71 10.99
C TYR A 128 6.62 4.09 11.63
N PRO A 129 7.77 4.77 11.46
CA PRO A 129 7.91 6.15 11.95
C PRO A 129 6.96 7.13 11.26
N VAL A 130 6.75 6.98 9.96
CA VAL A 130 5.87 7.86 9.18
C VAL A 130 4.41 7.74 9.63
N SER A 131 3.95 6.55 10.03
CA SER A 131 2.60 6.37 10.56
C SER A 131 2.36 7.04 11.91
N MET A 132 3.43 7.51 12.58
CA MET A 132 3.33 8.27 13.83
C MET A 132 3.32 9.79 13.59
N LEU A 133 3.52 10.25 12.35
CA LEU A 133 3.48 11.67 12.03
C LEU A 133 2.06 12.24 12.11
N PRO A 134 1.89 13.52 12.48
CA PRO A 134 0.61 14.21 12.35
C PRO A 134 0.10 14.21 10.91
N SER A 135 -1.21 14.06 10.72
CA SER A 135 -1.83 13.96 9.39
C SER A 135 -1.46 15.11 8.46
N TRP A 136 -1.46 16.35 8.97
CA TRP A 136 -1.11 17.54 8.17
C TRP A 136 0.30 17.46 7.57
N LEU A 137 1.27 16.90 8.30
CA LEU A 137 2.64 16.79 7.83
C LEU A 137 2.77 15.66 6.82
N PHE A 138 2.10 14.54 7.08
CA PHE A 138 2.04 13.43 6.12
C PHE A 138 1.40 13.86 4.80
N ASP A 139 0.30 14.61 4.85
CA ASP A 139 -0.41 15.13 3.68
C ASP A 139 0.50 16.05 2.84
N ILE A 140 1.26 16.94 3.47
CA ILE A 140 2.25 17.80 2.78
C ILE A 140 3.31 16.94 2.06
N ILE A 141 3.85 15.93 2.74
CA ILE A 141 4.87 15.05 2.17
C ILE A 141 4.30 14.29 0.96
N ILE A 142 3.13 13.70 1.10
CA ILE A 142 2.48 12.92 0.04
C ILE A 142 2.07 13.79 -1.14
N MET A 143 1.48 14.97 -0.89
CA MET A 143 1.11 15.92 -1.95
C MET A 143 2.34 16.37 -2.75
N LYS A 144 3.46 16.63 -2.08
CA LYS A 144 4.70 17.03 -2.76
C LYS A 144 5.32 15.93 -3.61
N LEU A 145 5.15 14.66 -3.20
CA LEU A 145 5.74 13.51 -3.89
C LEU A 145 4.90 12.98 -5.06
N ALA A 146 3.56 13.08 -4.96
CA ALA A 146 2.67 12.32 -5.83
C ALA A 146 1.45 13.11 -6.36
N SER A 147 1.39 14.44 -6.17
CA SER A 147 0.29 15.23 -6.74
C SER A 147 0.31 15.18 -8.28
N PRO A 148 -0.84 14.95 -8.93
CA PRO A 148 -0.95 15.12 -10.37
C PRO A 148 -0.62 16.57 -10.75
N SER A 149 0.04 16.74 -11.90
CA SER A 149 0.34 18.05 -12.51
C SER A 149 -0.81 18.48 -13.40
N ILE A 150 -1.53 17.50 -13.94
CA ILE A 150 -2.62 17.73 -14.86
C ILE A 150 -3.94 17.66 -14.08
N VAL A 151 -4.84 18.57 -14.40
CA VAL A 151 -6.21 18.59 -13.86
C VAL A 151 -7.11 17.75 -14.78
N PRO A 152 -8.07 16.97 -14.26
CA PRO A 152 -9.03 16.24 -15.07
C PRO A 152 -9.75 17.13 -16.09
N ALA A 153 -9.99 16.61 -17.29
CA ALA A 153 -10.63 17.36 -18.39
C ALA A 153 -11.99 17.97 -18.00
N GLY A 154 -12.78 17.25 -17.21
CA GLY A 154 -14.10 17.69 -16.73
C GLY A 154 -14.05 18.85 -15.74
N ILE A 155 -12.93 19.06 -15.03
CA ILE A 155 -12.76 20.20 -14.13
C ILE A 155 -12.25 21.42 -14.91
N LYS A 156 -11.45 21.24 -15.96
CA LYS A 156 -11.00 22.35 -16.83
C LYS A 156 -12.16 23.06 -17.55
N ASN A 157 -13.27 22.35 -17.74
CA ASN A 157 -14.45 22.82 -18.48
C ASN A 157 -15.58 23.33 -17.58
N GLN A 158 -15.34 23.51 -16.27
CA GLN A 158 -16.26 24.11 -15.30
C GLN A 158 -15.84 25.55 -14.99
#